data_AF-A0A6C2DT42-F1
#
_entry.id   AF-A0A6C2DT42-F1
#
_cell.length_a   1.000
_cell.length_b   1.000
_cell.length_c   1.000
_cell.angle_alpha   90.00
_cell.angle_beta   90.00
_cell.angle_gamma   90.00
#
_symmetry.space_group_name_H-M   'P 1'
#
loop_
_entity.id
_entity.type
_entity.pdbx_description
1 polymer ?
#
loop_
_entity_poly.entity_id
_entity_poly.type
_entity_poly.pdbx_seq_one_letter_code
_entity_poly.pdbx_strand_id
1 'polypeptide(L)'
;MIQFLRKPQKFLSSLVLSICVCLFAINISAPAHSVNLAAVNPQLIDTAINYQHQAEAELIAEQTSIGQSYTFTRFAAILTGDEIYPNAVSTAAAGVVGAALNGDRLIVRGGFYDLSSPLRDYATDPLVPPNPNITSGVHIHKGAPTANGAFQYALQVTVNPNGLSGGLKGEYKLTSEQLQALNSGGLYVDLHTKANRAGELRGILKLQS
;
A
#
# COMPACT_ATOMS: atom_id res chain seq x y z
N MET A 1 -2.63 78.00 56.65
CA MET A 1 -3.46 77.56 55.51
C MET A 1 -3.44 76.01 55.54
N ILE A 2 -4.23 75.37 56.41
CA ILE A 2 -5.56 74.77 56.13
C ILE A 2 -5.41 73.59 55.14
N GLN A 3 -5.28 72.34 55.64
CA GLN A 3 -6.32 71.28 55.70
C GLN A 3 -6.67 70.70 54.28
N PHE A 4 -6.93 69.41 53.99
CA PHE A 4 -7.39 68.24 54.74
C PHE A 4 -7.31 66.97 53.83
N LEU A 5 -7.09 65.82 54.47
CA LEU A 5 -7.77 64.50 54.32
C LEU A 5 -8.43 64.01 53.00
N ARG A 6 -8.00 62.78 52.63
CA ARG A 6 -8.73 61.59 52.10
C ARG A 6 -10.07 61.78 51.36
N LYS A 7 -10.21 61.10 50.21
CA LYS A 7 -11.16 59.96 50.05
C LYS A 7 -10.91 59.13 48.77
N PRO A 8 -11.39 57.86 48.74
CA PRO A 8 -11.10 56.85 47.73
C PRO A 8 -12.19 56.80 46.65
N GLN A 9 -11.88 56.28 45.48
CA GLN A 9 -12.89 55.84 44.52
C GLN A 9 -12.81 54.33 44.34
N LYS A 10 -13.72 53.63 45.03
CA LYS A 10 -14.15 52.28 44.68
C LYS A 10 -15.20 52.42 43.58
N PHE A 11 -15.01 51.72 42.47
CA PHE A 11 -16.07 51.20 41.62
C PHE A 11 -15.54 49.84 41.14
N LEU A 12 -15.98 48.73 41.76
CA LEU A 12 -17.07 47.87 41.27
C LEU A 12 -16.93 47.65 39.75
N SER A 13 -16.69 46.45 39.23
CA SER A 13 -17.32 45.18 39.61
C SER A 13 -16.60 43.98 38.97
N SER A 14 -16.64 42.87 39.70
CA SER A 14 -16.46 41.49 39.23
C SER A 14 -17.05 41.25 37.84
N LEU A 15 -16.27 40.63 36.94
CA LEU A 15 -16.77 39.50 36.18
C LEU A 15 -15.64 38.48 35.99
N VAL A 16 -15.59 37.53 36.91
CA VAL A 16 -15.04 36.21 36.66
C VAL A 16 -15.80 35.62 35.48
N LEU A 17 -15.11 35.34 34.38
CA LEU A 17 -15.57 34.31 33.45
C LEU A 17 -14.36 33.54 32.93
N SER A 18 -14.06 32.46 33.64
CA SER A 18 -13.29 31.33 33.12
C SER A 18 -13.88 30.89 31.79
N ILE A 19 -13.07 30.91 30.73
CA ILE A 19 -13.29 30.04 29.59
C ILE A 19 -12.07 29.11 29.55
N CYS A 20 -12.24 27.96 30.19
CA CYS A 20 -11.51 26.74 29.88
C CYS A 20 -11.72 26.45 28.39
N VAL A 21 -10.81 26.89 27.54
CA VAL A 21 -10.74 26.37 26.18
C VAL A 21 -10.03 25.03 26.28
N CYS A 22 -10.84 23.97 26.37
CA CYS A 22 -10.43 22.61 26.11
C CYS A 22 -9.73 22.57 24.74
N LEU A 23 -8.40 22.42 24.73
CA LEU A 23 -7.73 21.89 23.55
C LEU A 23 -8.14 20.42 23.41
N PHE A 24 -9.29 20.21 22.77
CA PHE A 24 -9.56 18.95 22.11
C PHE A 24 -8.51 18.81 21.02
N ALA A 25 -7.56 17.89 21.24
CA ALA A 25 -6.79 17.30 20.17
C ALA A 25 -7.80 16.72 19.19
N ILE A 26 -8.04 17.45 18.10
CA ILE A 26 -8.74 16.93 16.94
C ILE A 26 -7.75 15.91 16.38
N ASN A 27 -7.90 14.65 16.78
CA ASN A 27 -7.40 13.54 16.00
C ASN A 27 -8.06 13.69 14.63
N ILE A 28 -7.35 14.29 13.69
CA ILE A 28 -7.68 14.21 12.28
C ILE A 28 -7.38 12.76 11.92
N SER A 29 -8.32 11.86 12.22
CA SER A 29 -8.38 10.58 11.54
C SER A 29 -8.52 10.95 10.07
N ALA A 30 -7.40 10.92 9.34
CA ALA A 30 -7.46 10.85 7.90
C ALA A 30 -8.45 9.71 7.60
N PRO A 31 -9.51 9.94 6.80
CA PRO A 31 -10.39 8.86 6.42
C PRO A 31 -9.50 7.85 5.69
N ALA A 32 -9.24 6.72 6.35
CA ALA A 32 -8.82 5.52 5.66
C ALA A 32 -9.92 5.29 4.64
N HIS A 33 -9.64 5.65 3.40
CA HIS A 33 -10.50 5.34 2.27
C HIS A 33 -10.42 3.82 2.12
N SER A 34 -11.20 3.11 2.94
CA SER A 34 -11.57 1.74 2.64
C SER A 34 -12.23 1.80 1.27
N VAL A 35 -11.56 1.24 0.28
CA VAL A 35 -12.18 1.12 -1.04
C VAL A 35 -13.37 0.20 -0.84
N ASN A 36 -14.56 0.76 -1.05
CA ASN A 36 -15.78 0.00 -1.20
C ASN A 36 -15.65 -0.79 -2.51
N LEU A 37 -15.33 -2.09 -2.42
CA LEU A 37 -15.07 -3.01 -3.53
C LEU A 37 -16.32 -3.31 -4.41
N ALA A 38 -17.31 -2.41 -4.44
CA ALA A 38 -18.65 -2.64 -4.96
C ALA A 38 -18.77 -2.77 -6.50
N ALA A 39 -17.66 -2.98 -7.22
CA ALA A 39 -17.64 -3.31 -8.64
C ALA A 39 -16.63 -4.43 -9.00
N VAL A 40 -16.10 -5.15 -8.01
CA VAL A 40 -15.07 -6.18 -8.20
C VAL A 40 -15.71 -7.57 -8.17
N ASN A 41 -15.31 -8.46 -9.08
CA ASN A 41 -15.69 -9.87 -9.05
C ASN A 41 -15.46 -10.44 -7.62
N PRO A 42 -16.49 -10.94 -6.92
CA PRO A 42 -16.37 -11.45 -5.56
C PRO A 42 -15.25 -12.48 -5.37
N GLN A 43 -14.96 -13.27 -6.40
CA GLN A 43 -13.87 -14.25 -6.37
C GLN A 43 -12.49 -13.60 -6.22
N LEU A 44 -12.28 -12.40 -6.75
CA LEU A 44 -11.02 -11.67 -6.60
C LEU A 44 -10.84 -11.11 -5.19
N ILE A 45 -11.94 -10.76 -4.53
CA ILE A 45 -11.94 -10.31 -3.14
C ILE A 45 -11.55 -11.47 -2.23
N ASP A 46 -12.20 -12.63 -2.38
CA ASP A 46 -11.87 -13.84 -1.60
C ASP A 46 -10.42 -14.27 -1.83
N THR A 47 -9.95 -14.17 -3.07
CA THR A 47 -8.55 -14.47 -3.43
C THR A 47 -7.58 -13.50 -2.73
N ALA A 48 -7.91 -12.19 -2.68
CA ALA A 48 -7.08 -11.20 -2.01
C ALA A 48 -6.99 -11.48 -0.50
N ILE A 49 -8.12 -11.80 0.14
CA ILE A 49 -8.19 -12.16 1.56
C ILE A 49 -7.34 -13.41 1.83
N ASN A 50 -7.41 -14.43 0.97
CA ASN A 50 -6.59 -15.63 1.11
C ASN A 50 -5.10 -15.31 1.04
N TYR A 51 -4.66 -14.43 0.13
CA TYR A 51 -3.26 -14.02 0.05
C TYR A 51 -2.81 -13.16 1.25
N GLN A 52 -3.70 -12.36 1.83
CA GLN A 52 -3.41 -11.65 3.08
C GLN A 52 -3.19 -12.63 4.23
N HIS A 53 -4.08 -13.60 4.41
CA HIS A 53 -3.94 -14.60 5.45
C HIS A 53 -2.65 -15.42 5.28
N GLN A 54 -2.22 -15.71 4.04
CA GLN A 54 -0.91 -16.34 3.79
C GLN A 54 0.25 -15.43 4.21
N ALA A 55 0.18 -14.13 3.89
CA ALA A 55 1.20 -13.17 4.31
C ALA A 55 1.27 -13.01 5.84
N GLU A 56 0.12 -13.01 6.51
CA GLU A 56 0.03 -12.98 7.99
C GLU A 56 0.61 -14.22 8.62
N ALA A 57 0.30 -15.40 8.07
CA ALA A 57 0.79 -16.67 8.60
C ALA A 57 2.32 -16.71 8.63
N GLU A 58 2.99 -16.10 7.65
CA GLU A 58 4.45 -16.00 7.63
C GLU A 58 5.02 -15.00 8.63
N LEU A 59 4.36 -13.85 8.82
CA LEU A 59 4.72 -12.92 9.88
C LEU A 59 4.60 -13.57 11.27
N ILE A 60 3.60 -14.43 11.47
CA ILE A 60 3.37 -15.16 12.72
C ILE A 60 4.40 -16.28 12.90
N ALA A 61 4.68 -17.07 11.85
CA ALA A 61 5.54 -18.26 11.94
C ALA A 61 6.99 -17.94 12.38
N GLU A 62 7.48 -16.74 12.10
CA GLU A 62 8.84 -16.32 12.46
C GLU A 62 8.97 -15.74 13.88
N GLN A 63 7.86 -15.48 14.56
CA GLN A 63 7.90 -14.96 15.93
C GLN A 63 7.77 -16.09 16.96
N THR A 64 8.86 -16.34 17.67
CA THR A 64 8.99 -17.39 18.69
C THR A 64 8.29 -17.07 20.03
N SER A 65 7.58 -15.94 20.12
CA SER A 65 7.02 -15.42 21.37
C SER A 65 5.54 -15.77 21.52
N ILE A 66 5.26 -16.82 22.29
CA ILE A 66 3.90 -17.22 22.65
C ILE A 66 3.30 -16.15 23.58
N GLY A 67 2.21 -15.49 23.15
CA GLY A 67 1.41 -14.58 23.99
C GLY A 67 1.36 -13.10 23.59
N GLN A 68 1.98 -12.70 22.47
CA GLN A 68 1.86 -11.34 21.92
C GLN A 68 0.57 -11.20 21.08
N SER A 69 -0.15 -10.09 21.23
CA SER A 69 -1.18 -9.70 20.27
C SER A 69 -0.51 -9.21 18.98
N TYR A 70 -0.72 -9.95 17.89
CA TYR A 70 -0.21 -9.56 16.58
C TYR A 70 -1.00 -8.37 16.05
N THR A 71 -0.30 -7.28 15.74
CA THR A 71 -0.87 -6.17 14.96
C THR A 71 -0.10 -6.10 13.66
N PHE A 72 -0.81 -6.38 12.57
CA PHE A 72 -0.30 -6.20 11.22
C PHE A 72 -1.30 -5.39 10.41
N THR A 73 -0.78 -4.64 9.46
CA THR A 73 -1.58 -3.86 8.52
C THR A 73 -1.71 -4.63 7.22
N ARG A 74 -2.95 -4.79 6.73
CA ARG A 74 -3.24 -5.54 5.50
C ARG A 74 -3.34 -4.62 4.30
N PHE A 75 -2.85 -5.09 3.18
CA PHE A 75 -2.98 -4.43 1.89
C PHE A 75 -3.47 -5.42 0.85
N ALA A 76 -4.11 -4.92 -0.21
CA ALA A 76 -4.43 -5.72 -1.38
C ALA A 76 -4.30 -4.88 -2.65
N ALA A 77 -3.99 -5.55 -3.75
CA ALA A 77 -4.03 -5.01 -5.10
C ALA A 77 -4.74 -6.01 -6.02
N ILE A 78 -5.76 -5.53 -6.73
CA ILE A 78 -6.31 -6.24 -7.89
C ILE A 78 -5.56 -5.70 -9.10
N LEU A 79 -4.92 -6.58 -9.87
CA LEU A 79 -4.12 -6.22 -11.02
C LEU A 79 -4.93 -6.38 -12.30
N THR A 80 -5.12 -5.28 -13.03
CA THR A 80 -5.89 -5.25 -14.28
C THR A 80 -5.13 -4.45 -15.34
N GLY A 81 -5.50 -4.66 -16.60
CA GLY A 81 -4.98 -3.84 -17.70
C GLY A 81 -5.52 -2.40 -17.71
N ASP A 82 -6.70 -2.16 -17.11
CA ASP A 82 -7.31 -0.83 -16.99
C ASP A 82 -6.51 0.13 -16.12
N GLU A 83 -5.77 -0.41 -15.14
CA GLU A 83 -4.94 0.38 -14.25
C GLU A 83 -3.57 0.73 -14.88
N ILE A 84 -3.23 0.21 -16.06
CA ILE A 84 -1.97 0.54 -16.74
C ILE A 84 -1.96 2.01 -17.16
N TYR A 85 -0.85 2.70 -16.85
CA TYR A 85 -0.63 4.10 -17.19
C TYR A 85 0.48 4.26 -18.24
N PRO A 86 0.37 5.23 -19.19
CA PRO A 86 -0.73 6.17 -19.38
C PRO A 86 -1.91 5.61 -20.17
N ASN A 87 -1.73 4.47 -20.81
CA ASN A 87 -2.74 3.87 -21.68
C ASN A 87 -3.11 2.49 -21.13
N ALA A 88 -4.38 2.31 -20.82
CA ALA A 88 -4.92 1.02 -20.43
C ALA A 88 -4.63 -0.05 -21.48
N VAL A 89 -4.43 -1.28 -21.01
CA VAL A 89 -4.20 -2.45 -21.86
C VAL A 89 -5.47 -3.31 -21.85
N SER A 90 -6.03 -3.55 -23.04
CA SER A 90 -7.12 -4.52 -23.19
C SER A 90 -6.56 -5.94 -23.11
N THR A 91 -6.80 -6.63 -22.00
CA THR A 91 -6.36 -8.01 -21.78
C THR A 91 -7.43 -8.80 -21.02
N ALA A 92 -7.48 -10.12 -21.24
CA ALA A 92 -8.26 -11.03 -20.41
C ALA A 92 -7.53 -11.39 -19.10
N ALA A 93 -6.24 -11.08 -19.03
CA ALA A 93 -5.41 -11.38 -17.89
C ALA A 93 -5.85 -10.59 -16.65
N ALA A 94 -5.61 -11.18 -15.49
CA ALA A 94 -5.76 -10.48 -14.22
C ALA A 94 -4.86 -11.09 -13.16
N GLY A 95 -4.69 -10.36 -12.07
CA GLY A 95 -3.91 -10.80 -10.92
C GLY A 95 -4.46 -10.27 -9.61
N VAL A 96 -4.04 -10.89 -8.53
CA VAL A 96 -4.39 -10.49 -7.18
C VAL A 96 -3.16 -10.59 -6.30
N VAL A 97 -2.91 -9.56 -5.52
CA VAL A 97 -1.87 -9.52 -4.50
C VAL A 97 -2.51 -9.18 -3.16
N GLY A 98 -2.22 -9.97 -2.14
CA GLY A 98 -2.46 -9.65 -0.74
C GLY A 98 -1.13 -9.44 -0.02
N ALA A 99 -1.08 -8.51 0.92
CA ALA A 99 0.13 -8.25 1.69
C ALA A 99 -0.19 -7.94 3.15
N ALA A 100 0.78 -8.24 4.02
CA ALA A 100 0.74 -7.94 5.44
C ALA A 100 2.04 -7.25 5.85
N LEU A 101 1.90 -6.22 6.68
CA LEU A 101 3.00 -5.39 7.18
C LEU A 101 3.07 -5.49 8.71
N ASN A 102 4.24 -5.80 9.25
CA ASN A 102 4.54 -5.68 10.68
C ASN A 102 5.83 -4.87 10.86
N GLY A 103 5.73 -3.71 11.51
CA GLY A 103 6.81 -2.73 11.57
C GLY A 103 7.19 -2.25 10.18
N ASP A 104 8.42 -2.56 9.75
CA ASP A 104 8.94 -2.26 8.41
C ASP A 104 9.02 -3.49 7.49
N ARG A 105 8.57 -4.66 7.95
CA ARG A 105 8.63 -5.91 7.19
C ARG A 105 7.32 -6.17 6.47
N LEU A 106 7.37 -6.11 5.13
CA LEU A 106 6.25 -6.37 4.22
C LEU A 106 6.35 -7.78 3.64
N ILE A 107 5.33 -8.60 3.87
CA ILE A 107 5.14 -9.89 3.21
C ILE A 107 4.08 -9.75 2.13
N VAL A 108 4.40 -10.23 0.93
CA VAL A 108 3.56 -10.11 -0.26
C VAL A 108 3.28 -11.50 -0.82
N ARG A 109 2.01 -11.83 -1.05
CA ARG A 109 1.56 -13.07 -1.67
C ARG A 109 0.58 -12.75 -2.78
N GLY A 110 0.56 -13.54 -3.84
CA GLY A 110 -0.33 -13.27 -4.95
C GLY A 110 -0.29 -14.32 -6.03
N GLY A 111 -0.98 -13.99 -7.11
CA GLY A 111 -1.00 -14.78 -8.33
C GLY A 111 -1.55 -13.98 -9.50
N PHE A 112 -1.39 -14.56 -10.68
CA PHE A 112 -1.91 -14.02 -11.93
C PHE A 112 -2.38 -15.16 -12.82
N TYR A 113 -3.23 -14.84 -13.77
CA TYR A 113 -3.79 -15.79 -14.72
C TYR A 113 -4.06 -15.14 -16.08
N ASP A 114 -4.12 -16.00 -17.10
CA ASP A 114 -4.52 -15.69 -18.47
C ASP A 114 -3.71 -14.58 -19.15
N LEU A 115 -2.40 -14.48 -18.84
CA LEU A 115 -1.50 -13.54 -19.52
C LEU A 115 -1.57 -13.70 -21.04
N SER A 116 -1.58 -12.58 -21.76
CA SER A 116 -1.60 -12.57 -23.23
C SER A 116 -0.32 -13.11 -23.87
N SER A 117 0.79 -13.11 -23.11
CA SER A 117 2.06 -13.71 -23.49
C SER A 117 2.89 -14.05 -22.25
N PRO A 118 3.95 -14.89 -22.37
CA PRO A 118 4.82 -15.16 -21.24
C PRO A 118 5.42 -13.89 -20.62
N LEU A 119 5.77 -13.99 -19.33
CA LEU A 119 6.44 -12.91 -18.61
C LEU A 119 7.68 -12.40 -19.35
N ARG A 120 7.94 -11.10 -19.21
CA ARG A 120 9.17 -10.48 -19.72
C ARG A 120 10.37 -11.09 -19.00
N ASP A 121 11.33 -11.57 -19.77
CA ASP A 121 12.59 -12.13 -19.28
C ASP A 121 13.69 -11.08 -19.40
N TYR A 122 14.11 -10.52 -18.27
CA TYR A 122 15.14 -9.47 -18.24
C TYR A 122 16.56 -9.99 -18.46
N ALA A 123 16.79 -11.31 -18.47
CA ALA A 123 18.08 -11.87 -18.86
C ALA A 123 18.27 -11.80 -20.39
N THR A 124 17.19 -12.00 -21.15
CA THR A 124 17.21 -11.96 -22.62
C THR A 124 16.71 -10.64 -23.22
N ASP A 125 15.96 -9.85 -22.45
CA ASP A 125 15.48 -8.50 -22.80
C ASP A 125 15.78 -7.49 -21.66
N PRO A 126 17.08 -7.17 -21.42
CA PRO A 126 17.49 -6.32 -20.31
C PRO A 126 17.09 -4.84 -20.51
N LEU A 127 17.03 -4.11 -19.39
CA LEU A 127 16.96 -2.64 -19.43
C LEU A 127 18.30 -2.05 -19.90
N VAL A 128 18.25 -0.79 -20.36
CA VAL A 128 19.43 0.00 -20.72
C VAL A 128 19.43 1.29 -19.89
N PRO A 129 20.35 1.46 -18.92
CA PRO A 129 21.32 0.46 -18.44
C PRO A 129 20.64 -0.70 -17.69
N PRO A 130 21.30 -1.86 -17.56
CA PRO A 130 20.75 -3.00 -16.83
C PRO A 130 20.64 -2.70 -15.33
N ASN A 131 19.61 -3.24 -14.68
CA ASN A 131 19.43 -3.18 -13.23
C ASN A 131 19.45 -4.61 -12.67
N PRO A 132 20.49 -5.03 -11.93
CA PRO A 132 20.62 -6.39 -11.43
C PRO A 132 19.58 -6.75 -10.35
N ASN A 133 18.89 -5.77 -9.77
CA ASN A 133 17.82 -6.02 -8.79
C ASN A 133 16.51 -6.45 -9.45
N ILE A 134 16.40 -6.33 -10.78
CA ILE A 134 15.24 -6.79 -11.54
C ILE A 134 15.45 -8.26 -11.91
N THR A 135 14.81 -9.15 -11.14
CA THR A 135 14.98 -10.61 -11.26
C THR A 135 13.77 -11.32 -11.85
N SER A 136 12.67 -10.61 -12.14
CA SER A 136 11.45 -11.17 -12.71
C SER A 136 10.67 -10.13 -13.52
N GLY A 137 9.57 -10.56 -14.14
CA GLY A 137 8.60 -9.71 -14.83
C GLY A 137 7.62 -8.97 -13.92
N VAL A 138 7.69 -9.11 -12.59
CA VAL A 138 6.66 -8.58 -11.66
C VAL A 138 7.30 -7.74 -10.59
N HIS A 139 6.93 -6.46 -10.51
CA HIS A 139 7.65 -5.46 -9.72
C HIS A 139 6.71 -4.70 -8.78
N ILE A 140 7.25 -4.29 -7.63
CA ILE A 140 6.68 -3.18 -6.85
C ILE A 140 7.38 -1.89 -7.27
N HIS A 141 6.59 -0.87 -7.55
CA HIS A 141 7.03 0.48 -7.87
C HIS A 141 6.53 1.48 -6.83
N LYS A 142 7.20 2.64 -6.77
CA LYS A 142 6.81 3.78 -5.95
C LYS A 142 6.47 4.98 -6.81
N GLY A 143 5.20 5.36 -6.83
CA GLY A 143 4.67 6.47 -7.63
C GLY A 143 3.20 6.73 -7.31
N ALA A 144 2.69 7.87 -7.76
CA ALA A 144 1.26 8.14 -7.68
C ALA A 144 0.47 7.10 -8.53
N PRO A 145 -0.79 6.77 -8.19
CA PRO A 145 -1.59 5.83 -8.99
C PRO A 145 -1.68 6.20 -10.48
N THR A 146 -1.62 7.49 -10.79
CA THR A 146 -1.75 8.06 -12.14
C THR A 146 -0.39 8.42 -12.77
N ALA A 147 0.70 7.81 -12.33
CA ALA A 147 2.02 8.05 -12.89
C ALA A 147 2.92 6.81 -12.80
N ASN A 148 3.85 6.67 -13.74
CA ASN A 148 4.89 5.65 -13.63
C ASN A 148 5.92 6.08 -12.57
N GLY A 149 6.17 5.18 -11.63
CA GLY A 149 7.06 5.32 -10.49
C GLY A 149 8.34 4.51 -10.62
N ALA A 150 9.31 4.83 -9.77
CA ALA A 150 10.59 4.12 -9.75
C ALA A 150 10.43 2.69 -9.23
N PHE A 151 11.15 1.75 -9.85
CA PHE A 151 11.29 0.38 -9.36
C PHE A 151 11.74 0.35 -7.88
N GLN A 152 11.11 -0.49 -7.07
CA GLN A 152 11.50 -0.74 -5.68
C GLN A 152 11.99 -2.17 -5.49
N TYR A 153 11.18 -3.15 -5.90
CA TYR A 153 11.45 -4.56 -5.67
C TYR A 153 10.95 -5.44 -6.80
N ALA A 154 11.66 -6.54 -7.07
CA ALA A 154 11.17 -7.62 -7.92
C ALA A 154 10.54 -8.71 -7.05
N LEU A 155 9.36 -9.20 -7.44
CA LEU A 155 8.72 -10.36 -6.81
C LEU A 155 9.32 -11.65 -7.34
N GLN A 156 9.37 -12.66 -6.50
CA GLN A 156 9.65 -14.02 -6.93
C GLN A 156 8.39 -14.58 -7.60
N VAL A 157 8.59 -15.25 -8.73
CA VAL A 157 7.50 -15.76 -9.55
C VAL A 157 7.66 -17.26 -9.77
N THR A 158 6.57 -18.00 -9.61
CA THR A 158 6.43 -19.36 -10.11
C THR A 158 5.43 -19.35 -11.25
N VAL A 159 5.69 -20.11 -12.31
CA VAL A 159 4.79 -20.23 -13.46
C VAL A 159 4.27 -21.64 -13.59
N ASN A 160 3.03 -21.77 -14.04
CA ASN A 160 2.46 -23.04 -14.46
C ASN A 160 3.10 -23.52 -15.79
N PRO A 161 2.82 -24.75 -16.26
CA PRO A 161 3.45 -25.29 -17.46
C PRO A 161 3.19 -24.49 -18.75
N ASN A 162 2.06 -23.77 -18.86
CA ASN A 162 1.78 -22.94 -20.04
C ASN A 162 2.47 -21.55 -19.96
N GLY A 163 3.01 -21.17 -18.80
CA GLY A 163 3.72 -19.92 -18.59
C GLY A 163 2.83 -18.67 -18.51
N LEU A 164 1.50 -18.83 -18.46
CA LEU A 164 0.52 -17.73 -18.52
C LEU A 164 -0.24 -17.52 -17.20
N SER A 165 -0.04 -18.40 -16.22
CA SER A 165 -0.54 -18.22 -14.86
C SER A 165 0.53 -18.61 -13.85
N GLY A 166 0.42 -18.09 -12.62
CA GLY A 166 1.49 -18.28 -11.66
C GLY A 166 1.25 -17.73 -10.28
N GLY A 167 2.18 -18.04 -9.39
CA GLY A 167 2.23 -17.54 -8.02
C GLY A 167 3.26 -16.42 -7.88
N LEU A 168 2.98 -15.50 -6.97
CA LEU A 168 3.82 -14.37 -6.62
C LEU A 168 4.16 -14.43 -5.14
N LYS A 169 5.43 -14.21 -4.81
CA LYS A 169 5.85 -14.06 -3.42
C LYS A 169 6.96 -13.02 -3.26
N GLY A 170 6.94 -12.30 -2.15
CA GLY A 170 7.93 -11.30 -1.81
C GLY A 170 8.01 -11.10 -0.31
N GLU A 171 9.19 -10.72 0.15
CA GLU A 171 9.46 -10.30 1.51
C GLU A 171 10.46 -9.15 1.45
N TYR A 172 10.10 -8.01 2.05
CA TYR A 172 10.90 -6.81 1.93
C TYR A 172 10.93 -6.05 3.25
N LYS A 173 12.11 -5.52 3.57
CA LYS A 173 12.26 -4.48 4.59
C LYS A 173 12.11 -3.12 3.92
N LEU A 174 11.10 -2.36 4.33
CA LEU A 174 10.76 -1.05 3.77
C LEU A 174 11.53 0.07 4.48
N THR A 175 11.92 1.09 3.72
CA THR A 175 12.40 2.36 4.29
C THR A 175 11.24 3.17 4.85
N SER A 176 11.55 4.19 5.65
CA SER A 176 10.53 5.14 6.13
C SER A 176 9.78 5.84 5.00
N GLU A 177 10.44 6.19 3.89
CA GLU A 177 9.76 6.77 2.73
C GLU A 177 8.84 5.77 2.04
N GLN A 178 9.23 4.49 1.97
CA GLN A 178 8.40 3.45 1.37
C GLN A 178 7.21 3.09 2.26
N LEU A 179 7.35 3.11 3.58
CA LEU A 179 6.24 2.96 4.53
C LEU A 179 5.22 4.09 4.37
N GLN A 180 5.70 5.33 4.27
CA GLN A 180 4.82 6.47 4.02
C GLN A 180 4.09 6.31 2.68
N ALA A 181 4.83 5.95 1.62
CA ALA A 181 4.24 5.72 0.31
C ALA A 181 3.20 4.59 0.33
N LEU A 182 3.48 3.44 0.97
CA LEU A 182 2.54 2.32 1.07
C LEU A 182 1.25 2.76 1.75
N ASN A 183 1.36 3.43 2.90
CA ASN A 183 0.20 3.91 3.67
C ASN A 183 -0.62 4.98 2.93
N SER A 184 0.00 5.71 1.99
CA SER A 184 -0.68 6.71 1.16
C SER A 184 -1.09 6.20 -0.23
N GLY A 185 -1.04 4.89 -0.49
CA GLY A 185 -1.39 4.31 -1.80
C GLY A 185 -0.40 4.64 -2.93
N GLY A 186 0.85 4.94 -2.57
CA GLY A 186 1.96 5.26 -3.46
C GLY A 186 2.88 4.09 -3.81
N LEU A 187 2.52 2.86 -3.39
CA LEU A 187 3.13 1.62 -3.90
C LEU A 187 2.12 0.83 -4.73
N TYR A 188 2.58 0.30 -5.86
CA TYR A 188 1.77 -0.50 -6.77
C TYR A 188 2.58 -1.64 -7.36
N VAL A 189 1.87 -2.67 -7.81
CA VAL A 189 2.45 -3.85 -8.46
C VAL A 189 2.19 -3.76 -9.96
N ASP A 190 3.26 -3.85 -10.76
CA ASP A 190 3.19 -4.01 -12.21
C ASP A 190 3.65 -5.41 -12.61
N LEU A 191 2.99 -5.98 -13.61
CA LEU A 191 3.39 -7.22 -14.28
C LEU A 191 3.66 -6.94 -15.75
N HIS A 192 4.83 -7.35 -16.22
CA HIS A 192 5.32 -7.14 -17.58
C HIS A 192 5.40 -8.46 -18.33
N THR A 193 4.89 -8.46 -19.56
CA THR A 193 4.97 -9.61 -20.47
C THR A 193 5.78 -9.28 -21.71
N LYS A 194 6.09 -10.30 -22.52
CA LYS A 194 6.82 -10.12 -23.78
C LYS A 194 6.06 -9.20 -24.75
N ALA A 195 4.74 -9.35 -24.85
CA ALA A 195 3.89 -8.52 -25.70
C ALA A 195 3.67 -7.12 -25.10
N ASN A 196 3.57 -7.01 -23.78
CA ASN A 196 3.29 -5.75 -23.08
C ASN A 196 4.49 -5.36 -22.19
N ARG A 197 5.59 -4.94 -22.83
CA ARG A 197 6.86 -4.63 -22.13
C ARG A 197 6.73 -3.48 -21.13
N ALA A 198 5.85 -2.51 -21.40
CA ALA A 198 5.57 -1.39 -20.50
C ALA A 198 4.67 -1.77 -19.31
N GLY A 199 4.08 -2.97 -19.33
CA GLY A 199 3.14 -3.46 -18.33
C GLY A 199 1.89 -4.03 -19.00
N GLU A 200 1.46 -5.22 -18.56
CA GLU A 200 0.18 -5.82 -18.93
C GLU A 200 -0.87 -5.63 -17.85
N LEU A 201 -0.48 -5.76 -16.58
CA LEU A 201 -1.35 -5.61 -15.42
C LEU A 201 -0.73 -4.66 -14.40
N ARG A 202 -1.56 -3.80 -13.79
CA ARG A 202 -1.20 -2.94 -12.66
C ARG A 202 -2.24 -3.06 -11.54
N GLY A 203 -1.80 -2.98 -10.29
CA GLY A 203 -2.69 -2.79 -9.15
C GLY A 203 -2.04 -2.00 -8.02
N ILE A 204 -2.76 -1.03 -7.47
CA ILE A 204 -2.30 -0.25 -6.30
C ILE A 204 -2.42 -1.09 -5.03
N LEU A 205 -1.40 -1.12 -4.17
CA LEU A 205 -1.47 -1.73 -2.85
C LEU A 205 -2.27 -0.84 -1.91
N LYS A 206 -3.55 -1.12 -1.75
CA LYS A 206 -4.49 -0.32 -0.95
C LYS A 206 -4.66 -0.93 0.44
N LEU A 207 -4.68 -0.08 1.46
CA LEU A 207 -5.00 -0.45 2.84
C LEU A 207 -6.35 -1.17 2.93
N GLN A 208 -6.41 -2.22 3.74
CA GLN A 208 -7.60 -3.05 3.95
C GLN A 208 -8.01 -2.98 5.41
N SER A 209 -9.32 -2.87 5.64
CA SER A 209 -9.96 -2.74 6.96
C SER A 209 -10.20 -4.09 7.62
#